data_AF-A0A1T0A397-F1
#
_entry.id   AF-A0A1T0A397-F1
#
_cell.length_a   1.000
_cell.length_b   1.000
_cell.length_c   1.000
_cell.angle_alpha   90.00
_cell.angle_beta   90.00
_cell.angle_gamma   90.00
#
_symmetry.space_group_name_H-M   'P 1'
#
loop_
_entity.id
_entity.type
_entity.pdbx_description
1 polymer ?
#
loop_
_entity_poly.entity_id
_entity_poly.type
_entity_poly.pdbx_seq_one_letter_code
_entity_poly.pdbx_strand_id
1 'polypeptide(L)'
;MNKKSISQRVRRINNPKDKLALVQEWVSQRQSDFFSAFEQLEYAVGVDDLQQIHEAMDKIKDIAIKNYKAMPNIAEAMLVSKHYTVDLDEYEQEK
;
A
#
# COMPACT_ATOMS: atom_id res chain seq x y z
N MET A 1 -1.20 14.69 -14.47
CA MET A 1 -0.01 13.79 -14.45
C MET A 1 -0.46 12.39 -14.11
N ASN A 2 -0.26 11.41 -15.00
CA ASN A 2 -0.61 10.01 -14.74
C ASN A 2 0.31 9.45 -13.64
N LYS A 3 -0.17 9.41 -12.40
CA LYS A 3 0.57 8.82 -11.27
C LYS A 3 0.66 7.30 -11.50
N LYS A 4 1.87 6.79 -11.71
CA LYS A 4 2.14 5.35 -11.93
C LYS A 4 1.64 4.52 -10.74
N SER A 5 1.16 3.29 -10.99
CA SER A 5 0.74 2.38 -9.93
C SER A 5 1.92 1.98 -9.04
N ILE A 6 1.66 1.56 -7.79
CA ILE A 6 2.72 1.11 -6.88
C ILE A 6 3.55 -0.03 -7.48
N SER A 7 2.90 -0.98 -8.16
CA SER A 7 3.56 -2.08 -8.87
C SER A 7 4.53 -1.57 -9.94
N GLN A 8 4.16 -0.53 -10.69
CA GLN A 8 5.04 0.08 -11.69
C GLN A 8 6.21 0.84 -11.06
N ARG A 9 6.00 1.45 -9.88
CA ARG A 9 7.05 2.16 -9.13
C ARG A 9 8.07 1.17 -8.55
N VAL A 10 7.59 0.10 -7.90
CA VAL A 10 8.42 -0.97 -7.32
C VAL A 10 9.32 -1.63 -8.37
N ARG A 11 8.78 -1.93 -9.57
CA ARG A 11 9.57 -2.55 -10.66
C ARG A 11 10.73 -1.72 -11.18
N ARG A 12 10.73 -0.40 -10.94
CA ARG A 12 11.76 0.53 -11.44
C ARG A 12 12.86 0.82 -10.44
N ILE A 13 12.65 0.44 -9.19
CA ILE A 13 13.65 0.56 -8.15
C ILE A 13 14.45 -0.73 -8.18
N ASN A 14 15.78 -0.64 -8.29
CA ASN A 14 16.65 -1.81 -8.23
C ASN A 14 17.06 -2.14 -6.79
N ASN A 15 17.27 -1.11 -5.97
CA ASN A 15 17.66 -1.25 -4.57
C ASN A 15 16.51 -1.87 -3.73
N PRO A 16 16.73 -3.03 -3.09
CA PRO A 16 15.72 -3.70 -2.27
C PRO A 16 15.26 -2.88 -1.04
N LYS A 17 16.15 -2.09 -0.41
CA LYS A 17 15.78 -1.24 0.74
C LYS A 17 14.80 -0.14 0.32
N ASP A 18 15.06 0.47 -0.83
CA ASP A 18 14.19 1.51 -1.40
C ASP A 18 12.84 0.93 -1.87
N LYS A 19 12.81 -0.33 -2.36
CA LYS A 19 11.56 -1.04 -2.65
C LYS A 19 10.73 -1.21 -1.39
N LEU A 20 11.35 -1.66 -0.30
CA LEU A 20 10.68 -1.89 0.97
C LEU A 20 10.14 -0.58 1.57
N ALA A 21 10.94 0.49 1.59
CA ALA A 21 10.52 1.80 2.07
C ALA A 21 9.33 2.35 1.27
N LEU A 22 9.38 2.23 -0.07
CA LEU A 22 8.27 2.63 -0.95
C LEU A 22 6.99 1.82 -0.66
N VAL A 23 7.12 0.51 -0.45
CA VAL A 23 5.98 -0.36 -0.13
C VAL A 23 5.38 0.03 1.22
N GLN A 24 6.21 0.29 2.24
CA GLN A 24 5.77 0.71 3.57
C GLN A 24 5.04 2.06 3.53
N GLU A 25 5.62 3.06 2.85
CA GLU A 25 4.97 4.37 2.66
C GLU A 25 3.59 4.22 2.00
N TRP A 26 3.53 3.39 0.94
CA TRP A 26 2.29 3.14 0.24
C TRP A 26 1.26 2.41 1.11
N VAL A 27 1.66 1.42 1.91
CA VAL A 27 0.76 0.72 2.84
C VAL A 27 0.18 1.69 3.86
N SER A 28 1.01 2.55 4.45
CA SER A 28 0.57 3.57 5.41
C SER A 28 -0.43 4.55 4.78
N GLN A 29 -0.17 5.01 3.55
CA GLN A 29 -1.11 5.87 2.82
C GLN A 29 -2.45 5.17 2.58
N ARG A 30 -2.45 3.88 2.23
CA ARG A 30 -3.69 3.13 1.98
C ARG A 30 -4.49 2.84 3.24
N GLN A 31 -3.82 2.61 4.36
CA GLN A 31 -4.49 2.52 5.66
C GLN A 31 -5.15 3.85 6.01
N SER A 32 -4.44 4.97 5.84
CA SER A 32 -5.01 6.31 6.05
C SER A 32 -6.22 6.56 5.14
N ASP A 33 -6.10 6.29 3.83
CA ASP A 33 -7.21 6.45 2.87
C ASP A 33 -8.44 5.64 3.29
N PHE A 34 -8.23 4.40 3.77
CA PHE A 34 -9.30 3.52 4.23
C PHE A 34 -9.99 4.08 5.47
N PHE A 35 -9.24 4.48 6.50
CA PHE A 35 -9.81 5.03 7.72
C PHE A 35 -10.58 6.33 7.45
N SER A 36 -10.05 7.23 6.62
CA SER A 36 -10.78 8.44 6.25
C SER A 36 -12.08 8.16 5.48
N ALA A 37 -12.09 7.16 4.59
CA ALA A 37 -13.33 6.75 3.91
C ALA A 37 -14.34 6.10 4.87
N PHE A 38 -13.84 5.39 5.88
CA PHE A 38 -14.67 4.79 6.92
C PHE A 38 -15.26 5.85 7.86
N GLU A 39 -14.49 6.84 8.31
CA GLU A 39 -14.98 7.98 9.08
C GLU A 39 -16.06 8.76 8.31
N GLN A 40 -15.88 8.93 6.99
CA GLN A 40 -16.91 9.54 6.15
C GLN A 40 -18.21 8.71 6.14
N LEU A 41 -18.10 7.38 6.10
CA LEU A 41 -19.26 6.49 6.17
C LEU A 41 -19.96 6.61 7.53
N GLU A 42 -19.21 6.57 8.64
CA GLU A 42 -19.77 6.72 9.98
C GLU A 42 -20.50 8.05 10.15
N TYR A 43 -19.91 9.15 9.67
CA TYR A 43 -20.54 10.45 9.66
C TYR A 43 -21.83 10.44 8.83
N ALA A 44 -21.78 9.93 7.60
CA ALA A 44 -22.91 9.90 6.68
C ALA A 44 -24.09 9.07 7.22
N VAL A 45 -23.81 7.94 7.87
CA VAL A 45 -24.81 7.13 8.59
C VAL A 45 -25.38 7.92 9.77
N GLY A 46 -24.55 8.65 10.52
CA GLY A 46 -24.99 9.46 11.66
C GLY A 46 -25.93 10.61 11.29
N VAL A 47 -25.86 11.12 10.05
CA VAL A 47 -26.73 12.18 9.53
C VAL A 47 -27.80 11.68 8.54
N ASP A 48 -27.89 10.36 8.35
CA ASP A 48 -28.82 9.69 7.42
C ASP A 48 -28.72 10.20 5.96
N ASP A 49 -27.50 10.54 5.51
CA ASP A 49 -27.22 11.00 4.15
C ASP A 49 -26.89 9.81 3.25
N LEU A 50 -27.93 9.25 2.61
CA LEU A 50 -27.83 8.11 1.70
C LEU A 50 -26.86 8.33 0.52
N GLN A 51 -26.72 9.57 0.03
CA GLN A 51 -25.80 9.85 -1.05
C GLN A 51 -24.35 9.73 -0.54
N GLN A 52 -24.03 10.36 0.59
CA GLN A 52 -22.70 10.27 1.17
C GLN A 52 -22.34 8.85 1.64
N ILE A 53 -23.34 8.07 2.09
CA ILE A 53 -23.15 6.65 2.39
C ILE A 53 -22.69 5.89 1.13
N HIS A 54 -23.38 6.07 0.01
CA HIS A 54 -22.99 5.42 -1.25
C HIS A 54 -21.61 5.87 -1.73
N GLU A 55 -21.31 7.17 -1.66
CA GLU A 55 -19.98 7.69 -2.04
C GLU A 55 -18.86 7.13 -1.16
N ALA A 56 -19.07 7.05 0.15
CA ALA A 56 -18.09 6.47 1.08
C ALA A 56 -17.88 4.97 0.82
N MET A 57 -18.97 4.23 0.59
CA MET A 57 -18.92 2.81 0.23
C MET A 57 -18.18 2.55 -1.08
N ASP A 58 -18.41 3.38 -2.10
CA ASP A 58 -17.69 3.29 -3.36
C ASP A 58 -16.20 3.57 -3.19
N LYS A 59 -15.82 4.56 -2.37
CA LYS A 59 -14.41 4.84 -2.03
C LYS A 59 -13.75 3.63 -1.35
N ILE A 60 -14.42 3.03 -0.35
CA ILE A 60 -13.91 1.85 0.36
C ILE A 60 -13.69 0.69 -0.61
N LYS A 61 -14.66 0.41 -1.48
CA LYS A 61 -14.57 -0.63 -2.51
C LYS A 61 -13.41 -0.38 -3.48
N ASP A 62 -13.24 0.86 -3.92
CA ASP A 62 -12.16 1.27 -4.80
C ASP A 62 -10.78 1.07 -4.16
N ILE A 63 -10.62 1.41 -2.88
CA ILE A 63 -9.40 1.19 -2.10
C ILE A 63 -9.13 -0.31 -2.01
N ALA A 64 -10.13 -1.13 -1.66
CA ALA A 64 -9.99 -2.58 -1.54
C ALA A 64 -9.53 -3.23 -2.86
N ILE A 65 -10.16 -2.88 -3.99
CA ILE A 65 -9.79 -3.42 -5.32
C ILE A 65 -8.36 -3.01 -5.70
N LYS A 66 -7.98 -1.74 -5.49
CA LYS A 66 -6.63 -1.24 -5.79
C LYS A 66 -5.59 -1.94 -4.92
N ASN A 67 -5.90 -2.17 -3.65
CA ASN A 67 -5.00 -2.86 -2.71
C ASN A 67 -4.81 -4.32 -3.09
N TYR A 68 -5.90 -5.05 -3.37
CA TYR A 68 -5.84 -6.44 -3.80
C TYR A 68 -4.97 -6.63 -5.05
N LYS A 69 -5.14 -5.76 -6.07
CA LYS A 69 -4.31 -5.81 -7.29
C LYS A 69 -2.83 -5.55 -7.04
N ALA A 70 -2.48 -4.81 -5.99
CA ALA A 70 -1.10 -4.49 -5.66
C ALA A 70 -0.40 -5.60 -4.85
N MET A 71 -1.15 -6.42 -4.11
CA MET A 71 -0.63 -7.41 -3.16
C MET A 71 0.46 -8.34 -3.72
N PRO A 72 0.33 -8.97 -4.91
CA PRO A 72 1.37 -9.88 -5.41
C PRO A 72 2.73 -9.19 -5.61
N ASN A 73 2.74 -7.97 -6.17
CA ASN A 73 3.98 -7.22 -6.40
C ASN A 73 4.58 -6.69 -5.09
N ILE A 74 3.73 -6.40 -4.09
CA ILE A 74 4.16 -6.01 -2.75
C ILE A 74 4.83 -7.20 -2.05
N ALA A 75 4.19 -8.37 -2.06
CA ALA A 75 4.75 -9.59 -1.49
C ALA A 75 6.10 -9.96 -2.14
N GLU A 76 6.18 -9.88 -3.48
CA GLU A 76 7.43 -10.07 -4.22
C GLU A 76 8.52 -9.07 -3.78
N ALA A 77 8.19 -7.78 -3.66
CA ALA A 77 9.13 -6.77 -3.21
C ALA A 77 9.66 -7.05 -1.79
N MET A 78 8.78 -7.48 -0.89
CA MET A 78 9.14 -7.85 0.47
C MET A 78 10.03 -9.11 0.51
N LEU A 79 9.73 -10.12 -0.30
CA LEU A 79 10.54 -11.34 -0.40
C LEU A 79 11.93 -11.06 -0.95
N VAL A 80 12.04 -10.29 -2.03
CA VAL A 80 13.33 -9.87 -2.60
C VAL A 80 14.14 -9.08 -1.58
N SER A 81 13.52 -8.16 -0.82
CA SER A 81 14.24 -7.44 0.23
C SER A 81 14.79 -8.32 1.36
N LYS A 82 14.05 -9.39 1.74
CA LYS A 82 14.50 -10.30 2.80
C LYS A 82 15.72 -11.12 2.39
N HIS A 83 15.82 -11.54 1.14
CA HIS A 83 16.98 -12.30 0.67
C HIS A 83 18.24 -11.43 0.66
N TYR A 84 18.14 -10.15 0.29
CA TYR A 84 19.27 -9.23 0.33
C TYR A 84 19.71 -8.79 1.74
N THR A 85 18.82 -8.83 2.74
CA THR A 85 19.23 -8.55 4.13
C THR A 85 20.02 -9.69 4.76
N VAL A 86 19.72 -10.95 4.40
CA VAL A 86 20.45 -12.11 4.94
C VAL A 86 21.88 -12.16 4.37
N ASP A 87 22.05 -11.88 3.06
CA ASP A 87 23.38 -11.90 2.43
C ASP A 87 24.33 -10.81 2.94
N LEU A 88 23.82 -9.68 3.43
CA LEU A 88 24.64 -8.60 3.99
C LEU A 88 25.06 -8.88 5.44
N ASP A 89 24.16 -9.48 6.24
CA ASP A 89 24.45 -9.80 7.64
C ASP A 89 25.47 -10.97 7.76
N GLU A 90 25.49 -11.91 6.80
CA GLU A 90 26.51 -12.96 6.74
C GLU A 90 27.89 -12.42 6.30
N TYR A 91 27.93 -11.48 5.35
CA TYR A 91 29.19 -10.90 4.86
C TYR A 91 29.88 -9.95 5.86
N GLU A 92 29.13 -9.30 6.74
CA GLU A 92 29.68 -8.40 7.76
C GLU A 92 30.14 -9.12 9.04
N GLN A 93 29.75 -10.38 9.27
CA GLN A 93 30.23 -11.18 10.41
C GLN A 93 31.54 -11.95 10.13
N GLU A 94 31.97 -12.05 8.87
CA GLU A 94 33.23 -12.71 8.48
C GLU A 94 34.43 -11.76 8.29
N LYS A 95 34.33 -10.50 8.73
CA LYS A 95 35.46 -9.53 8.77
C LYS A 95 35.83 -9.14 10.19
#